data_AF-A0A3D2M5D9-F1
#
_entry.id   AF-A0A3D2M5D9-F1
#
_cell.length_a   1.000
_cell.length_b   1.000
_cell.length_c   1.000
_cell.angle_alpha   90.00
_cell.angle_beta   90.00
_cell.angle_gamma   90.00
#
_symmetry.space_group_name_H-M   'P 1'
#
loop_
_entity.id
_entity.type
_entity.pdbx_description
1 polymer ?
#
loop_
_entity_poly.entity_id
_entity_poly.type
_entity_poly.pdbx_seq_one_letter_code
_entity_poly.pdbx_strand_id
1 'polypeptide(L)'
;RIAQRLGVRVLLAAVPALVCLGFIGLALAPTFAVLAAVMVVRRIGEYAFVRPGREMLFAPLDAESKYKAKNFIDTVVYRGGDALSGWAKSLLDSLGHGAVLIALVGAVCAAVWGAVGWFLGGRADRASASKMAKRD
;
A
#
# COMPACT_ATOMS: atom_id res chain seq x y z
N ARG A 1 -3.88 19.74 7.22
CA ARG A 1 -5.26 20.12 6.85
C ARG A 1 -5.84 19.36 5.62
N ILE A 2 -5.07 18.54 4.89
CA ILE A 2 -5.61 17.62 3.84
C ILE A 2 -6.06 16.26 4.45
N ALA A 3 -5.26 15.68 5.37
CA ALA A 3 -5.60 14.43 6.05
C ALA A 3 -6.90 14.49 6.89
N GLN A 4 -7.25 15.67 7.41
CA GLN A 4 -8.48 15.88 8.18
C GLN A 4 -9.76 15.88 7.32
N ARG A 5 -9.66 16.09 6.00
CA ARG A 5 -10.83 16.15 5.11
C ARG A 5 -11.03 14.88 4.27
N LEU A 6 -9.97 14.14 3.98
CA LEU A 6 -10.02 12.97 3.10
C LEU A 6 -10.25 11.63 3.84
N GLY A 7 -10.01 11.57 5.15
CA GLY A 7 -10.11 10.33 5.92
C GLY A 7 -8.94 9.35 5.66
N VAL A 8 -8.66 8.48 6.63
CA VAL A 8 -7.55 7.51 6.59
C VAL A 8 -7.75 6.51 5.44
N ARG A 9 -9.01 6.18 5.13
CA ARG A 9 -9.37 5.29 4.02
C ARG A 9 -8.86 5.78 2.66
N VAL A 10 -9.06 7.05 2.33
CA VAL A 10 -8.64 7.61 1.04
C VAL A 10 -7.12 7.72 0.98
N LEU A 11 -6.49 8.15 2.08
CA LEU A 11 -5.03 8.23 2.21
C LEU A 11 -4.33 6.89 1.90
N LEU A 12 -4.90 5.78 2.38
CA LEU A 12 -4.29 4.45 2.23
C LEU A 12 -4.66 3.74 0.92
N ALA A 13 -5.81 4.06 0.31
CA ALA A 13 -6.30 3.35 -0.87
C ALA A 13 -5.98 4.05 -2.21
N ALA A 14 -5.85 5.39 -2.22
CA ALA A 14 -5.70 6.16 -3.47
C ALA A 14 -4.41 5.81 -4.21
N VAL A 15 -3.30 5.72 -3.48
CA VAL A 15 -1.97 5.45 -4.05
C VAL A 15 -1.89 4.04 -4.66
N PRO A 16 -2.24 2.95 -3.94
CA PRO A 16 -2.28 1.62 -4.53
C PRO A 16 -3.22 1.52 -5.74
N ALA A 17 -4.36 2.22 -5.73
CA ALA A 17 -5.27 2.24 -6.89
C ALA A 17 -4.59 2.85 -8.13
N LEU A 18 -3.91 3.99 -7.99
CA LEU A 18 -3.14 4.60 -9.08
C LEU A 18 -1.99 3.72 -9.55
N VAL A 19 -1.29 3.07 -8.62
CA VAL A 19 -0.20 2.13 -8.95
C VAL A 19 -0.74 0.91 -9.69
N CYS A 20 -1.91 0.38 -9.30
CA CYS A 20 -2.59 -0.72 -10.01
C CYS A 20 -2.91 -0.34 -11.46
N LEU A 21 -3.54 0.84 -11.67
CA LEU A 21 -3.78 1.37 -13.02
C LEU A 21 -2.48 1.55 -13.81
N GLY A 22 -1.42 2.02 -13.14
CA GLY A 22 -0.09 2.13 -13.72
C GLY A 22 0.49 0.81 -14.20
N PHE A 23 0.36 -0.25 -13.41
CA PHE A 23 0.80 -1.59 -13.78
C PHE A 23 -0.05 -2.20 -14.91
N ILE A 24 -1.36 -1.95 -14.93
CA ILE A 24 -2.21 -2.32 -16.08
C ILE A 24 -1.73 -1.59 -17.35
N GLY A 25 -1.45 -0.29 -17.24
CA GLY A 25 -0.87 0.49 -18.34
C GLY A 25 0.48 -0.07 -18.81
N LEU A 26 1.33 -0.50 -17.87
CA LEU A 26 2.62 -1.12 -18.18
C LEU A 26 2.48 -2.48 -18.87
N ALA A 27 1.44 -3.24 -18.54
CA ALA A 27 1.11 -4.50 -19.21
C ALA A 27 0.66 -4.29 -20.67
N LEU A 28 -0.08 -3.20 -20.93
CA LEU A 28 -0.54 -2.83 -22.28
C LEU A 28 0.57 -2.18 -23.12
N ALA A 29 1.40 -1.35 -22.50
CA ALA A 29 2.47 -0.61 -23.14
C ALA A 29 3.76 -0.67 -22.28
N PRO A 30 4.59 -1.72 -22.43
CA PRO A 30 5.77 -1.96 -21.60
C PRO A 30 6.94 -1.03 -22.00
N THR A 31 6.73 0.27 -21.83
CA THR A 31 7.71 1.31 -22.18
C THR A 31 8.37 1.88 -20.93
N PHE A 32 9.60 2.38 -21.09
CA PHE A 32 10.32 3.03 -20.01
C PHE A 32 9.56 4.26 -19.46
N ALA A 33 8.88 5.02 -20.33
CA ALA A 33 8.10 6.18 -19.92
C ALA A 33 6.95 5.82 -18.97
N VAL A 34 6.22 4.75 -19.26
CA VAL A 34 5.15 4.25 -18.38
C VAL A 34 5.73 3.78 -17.05
N LEU A 35 6.81 2.98 -17.08
CA LEU A 35 7.49 2.53 -15.87
C LEU A 35 7.95 3.71 -14.99
N ALA A 36 8.58 4.72 -15.60
CA ALA A 36 9.04 5.92 -14.90
C ALA A 36 7.87 6.69 -14.28
N ALA A 37 6.77 6.87 -15.01
CA ALA A 37 5.57 7.52 -14.49
C ALA A 37 5.02 6.77 -13.26
N VAL A 38 4.92 5.45 -13.32
CA VAL A 38 4.46 4.62 -12.18
C VAL A 38 5.39 4.75 -10.98
N MET A 39 6.71 4.72 -11.19
CA MET A 39 7.71 4.90 -10.14
C MET A 39 7.58 6.27 -9.45
N VAL A 40 7.40 7.34 -10.23
CA VAL A 40 7.22 8.70 -9.72
C VAL A 40 5.93 8.83 -8.92
N VAL A 41 4.80 8.39 -9.48
CA VAL A 41 3.49 8.43 -8.81
C VAL A 41 3.53 7.65 -7.51
N ARG A 42 4.10 6.43 -7.53
CA ARG A 42 4.28 5.60 -6.33
C ARG A 42 5.10 6.35 -5.28
N ARG A 43 6.24 6.93 -5.68
CA ARG A 43 7.15 7.63 -4.76
C ARG A 43 6.47 8.83 -4.12
N ILE A 44 5.87 9.72 -4.92
CA ILE A 44 5.17 10.90 -4.41
C ILE A 44 4.00 10.46 -3.52
N GLY A 45 3.20 9.50 -3.98
CA GLY A 45 2.05 8.98 -3.26
C GLY A 45 2.42 8.39 -1.90
N GLU A 46 3.52 7.64 -1.83
CA GLU A 46 3.99 7.02 -0.59
C GLU A 46 4.27 8.07 0.49
N TYR A 47 5.02 9.12 0.13
CA TYR A 47 5.40 10.17 1.08
C TYR A 47 4.25 11.11 1.40
N ALA A 48 3.42 11.46 0.42
CA ALA A 48 2.33 12.41 0.59
C ALA A 48 1.10 11.80 1.31
N PHE A 49 0.82 10.51 1.11
CA PHE A 49 -0.42 9.90 1.59
C PHE A 49 -0.22 8.62 2.42
N VAL A 50 0.56 7.65 1.93
CA VAL A 50 0.66 6.32 2.58
C VAL A 50 1.35 6.42 3.94
N ARG A 51 2.50 7.07 4.03
CA ARG A 51 3.25 7.25 5.27
C ARG A 51 2.42 7.94 6.36
N PRO A 52 1.81 9.13 6.11
CA PRO A 52 0.98 9.76 7.12
C PRO A 52 -0.26 8.93 7.46
N GLY A 53 -0.93 8.33 6.46
CA GLY A 53 -2.08 7.46 6.71
C GLY A 53 -1.73 6.25 7.60
N ARG A 54 -0.55 5.66 7.39
CA ARG A 54 -0.03 4.57 8.22
C ARG A 54 0.25 5.04 9.64
N GLU A 55 0.90 6.18 9.82
CA GLU A 55 1.15 6.74 11.16
C GLU A 55 -0.15 6.98 11.94
N MET A 56 -1.21 7.41 11.26
CA MET A 56 -2.54 7.58 11.87
C MET A 56 -3.15 6.25 12.35
N LEU A 57 -2.84 5.10 11.71
CA LEU A 57 -3.27 3.79 12.21
C LEU A 57 -2.59 3.41 13.54
N PHE A 58 -1.36 3.87 13.76
CA PHE A 58 -0.60 3.59 14.99
C PHE A 58 -0.82 4.62 16.09
N ALA A 59 -1.46 5.76 15.79
CA ALA A 59 -1.69 6.83 16.77
C ALA A 59 -2.55 6.43 17.98
N PRO A 60 -3.59 5.57 17.85
CA PRO A 60 -4.42 5.16 18.98
C PRO A 60 -3.80 4.06 19.86
N LEU A 61 -2.67 3.47 19.46
CA LEU A 61 -2.05 2.35 20.17
C LEU A 61 -1.16 2.85 21.31
N ASP A 62 -1.13 2.09 22.40
CA ASP A 62 -0.17 2.27 23.48
C ASP A 62 1.27 1.94 23.01
N ALA A 63 2.25 2.37 23.79
CA ALA A 63 3.67 2.24 23.42
C ALA A 63 4.12 0.78 23.27
N GLU A 64 3.61 -0.13 24.11
CA GLU A 64 3.98 -1.55 24.10
C GLU A 64 3.42 -2.23 22.85
N SER A 65 2.12 -2.06 22.57
CA SER A 65 1.48 -2.57 21.36
C SER A 65 2.14 -2.03 20.09
N LYS A 66 2.47 -0.74 20.06
CA LYS A 66 3.16 -0.10 18.94
C LYS A 66 4.56 -0.68 18.74
N TYR A 67 5.30 -0.92 19.82
CA TYR A 67 6.64 -1.53 19.74
C TYR A 67 6.57 -2.96 19.21
N LYS A 68 5.69 -3.81 19.78
CA LYS A 68 5.52 -5.20 19.34
C LYS A 68 5.07 -5.29 17.88
N ALA A 69 4.08 -4.48 17.48
CA ALA A 69 3.59 -4.45 16.10
C ALA A 69 4.69 -4.01 15.12
N LYS A 70 5.44 -2.95 15.44
CA LYS A 70 6.54 -2.49 14.59
C LYS A 70 7.64 -3.54 14.46
N ASN A 71 8.06 -4.15 15.57
CA ASN A 71 9.09 -5.18 15.55
C ASN A 71 8.68 -6.39 14.70
N PHE A 72 7.43 -6.85 14.86
CA PHE A 72 6.90 -7.96 14.06
C PHE A 72 6.84 -7.62 12.57
N ILE A 73 6.40 -6.40 12.22
CA ILE A 73 6.38 -5.95 10.83
C ILE A 73 7.80 -5.90 10.26
N ASP A 74 8.75 -5.30 10.98
CA ASP A 74 10.14 -5.10 10.51
C ASP A 74 10.90 -6.42 10.32
N THR A 75 10.65 -7.39 11.20
CA THR A 75 11.32 -8.68 11.13
C THR A 75 10.54 -9.67 10.29
N VAL A 76 9.36 -10.10 10.72
CA VAL A 76 8.63 -11.19 10.08
C VAL A 76 8.07 -10.79 8.73
N VAL A 77 7.39 -9.63 8.67
CA VAL A 77 6.67 -9.23 7.45
C VAL A 77 7.65 -8.75 6.39
N TYR A 78 8.58 -7.86 6.71
CA TYR A 78 9.55 -7.36 5.73
C TYR A 78 10.55 -8.45 5.33
N ARG A 79 11.11 -9.24 6.26
CA ARG A 79 12.08 -10.29 5.89
C ARG A 79 11.44 -11.46 5.17
N GLY A 80 10.27 -11.91 5.66
CA GLY A 80 9.49 -12.93 4.97
C GLY A 80 9.07 -12.44 3.58
N GLY A 81 8.64 -11.18 3.48
CA GLY A 81 8.29 -10.54 2.22
C GLY A 81 9.46 -10.46 1.23
N ASP A 82 10.66 -10.10 1.67
CA ASP A 82 11.85 -10.05 0.81
C ASP A 82 12.20 -11.44 0.26
N ALA A 83 12.18 -12.48 1.10
CA ALA A 83 12.43 -13.85 0.66
C ALA A 83 11.35 -14.35 -0.32
N LEU A 84 10.08 -14.17 0.03
CA LEU A 84 8.95 -14.59 -0.80
C LEU A 84 8.92 -13.85 -2.15
N SER A 85 9.18 -12.54 -2.16
CA SER A 85 9.23 -11.76 -3.39
C SER A 85 10.40 -12.14 -4.28
N GLY A 86 11.55 -12.51 -3.70
CA GLY A 86 12.68 -13.07 -4.43
C GLY A 86 12.34 -14.38 -5.13
N TRP A 87 11.70 -15.32 -4.42
CA TRP A 87 11.25 -16.58 -5.02
C TRP A 87 10.15 -16.38 -6.06
N ALA A 88 9.17 -15.52 -5.78
CA ALA A 88 8.12 -15.18 -6.73
C ALA A 88 8.69 -14.56 -8.01
N LYS A 89 9.66 -13.66 -7.90
CA LYS A 89 10.34 -13.09 -9.07
C LYS A 89 11.11 -14.15 -9.84
N SER A 90 11.87 -15.02 -9.17
CA SER A 90 12.60 -16.12 -9.82
C SER A 90 11.65 -17.06 -10.59
N LEU A 91 10.50 -17.40 -9.99
CA LEU A 91 9.45 -18.18 -10.65
C LEU A 91 8.84 -17.45 -11.86
N LEU A 92 8.58 -16.15 -11.74
CA LEU A 92 8.04 -15.36 -12.86
C LEU A 92 9.03 -15.25 -14.02
N ASP A 93 10.32 -15.09 -13.70
CA ASP A 93 11.39 -15.01 -14.70
C ASP A 93 11.58 -16.37 -15.41
N SER A 94 11.38 -17.50 -14.72
CA SER A 94 11.47 -18.84 -15.31
C SER A 94 10.30 -19.19 -16.25
N LEU A 95 9.15 -18.54 -16.11
CA LEU A 95 7.97 -18.72 -16.98
C LEU A 95 8.12 -18.06 -18.37
N GLY A 96 9.15 -17.22 -18.58
CA GLY A 96 9.49 -16.66 -19.90
C GLY A 96 8.49 -15.65 -20.49
N HIS A 97 7.43 -15.26 -19.76
CA HIS A 97 6.34 -14.39 -20.25
C HIS A 97 6.66 -12.87 -20.27
N GLY A 98 7.92 -12.48 -20.04
CA GLY A 98 8.38 -11.11 -20.19
C GLY A 98 7.74 -10.08 -19.23
N ALA A 99 7.85 -8.80 -19.58
CA ALA A 99 7.43 -7.68 -18.72
C ALA A 99 5.92 -7.63 -18.43
N VAL A 100 5.09 -8.23 -19.29
CA VAL A 100 3.62 -8.19 -19.18
C VAL A 100 3.14 -9.01 -17.98
N LEU A 101 3.64 -10.24 -17.80
CA LEU A 101 3.25 -11.08 -16.66
C LEU A 101 3.64 -10.43 -15.33
N ILE A 102 4.85 -9.88 -15.27
CA ILE A 102 5.33 -9.16 -14.09
C ILE A 102 4.44 -7.95 -13.78
N ALA A 103 4.04 -7.20 -14.81
CA ALA A 103 3.14 -6.06 -14.66
C ALA A 103 1.75 -6.49 -14.17
N LEU A 104 1.18 -7.58 -14.69
CA LEU A 104 -0.11 -8.11 -14.23
C LEU A 104 -0.08 -8.59 -12.77
N VAL A 105 0.97 -9.32 -12.37
CA VAL A 105 1.15 -9.71 -10.97
C VAL A 105 1.33 -8.47 -10.09
N GLY A 106 2.08 -7.47 -10.55
CA GLY A 106 2.20 -6.18 -9.89
C GLY A 106 0.87 -5.46 -9.70
N ALA A 107 0.00 -5.48 -10.72
CA ALA A 107 -1.36 -4.94 -10.65
C ALA A 107 -2.22 -5.66 -9.60
N VAL A 108 -2.18 -7.00 -9.57
CA VAL A 108 -2.90 -7.80 -8.55
C VAL A 108 -2.39 -7.45 -7.14
N CYS A 109 -1.07 -7.41 -6.94
CA CYS A 109 -0.49 -7.02 -5.66
C CYS A 109 -0.91 -5.59 -5.23
N ALA A 110 -0.92 -4.64 -6.18
CA ALA A 110 -1.37 -3.27 -5.91
C ALA A 110 -2.88 -3.20 -5.58
N ALA A 111 -3.71 -4.01 -6.24
CA ALA A 111 -5.13 -4.12 -5.95
C ALA A 111 -5.37 -4.68 -4.53
N VAL A 112 -4.66 -5.74 -4.14
CA VAL A 112 -4.72 -6.30 -2.78
C VAL A 112 -4.27 -5.25 -1.76
N TRP A 113 -3.18 -4.54 -2.03
CA TRP A 113 -2.73 -3.46 -1.16
C TRP A 113 -3.80 -2.36 -0.99
N GLY A 114 -4.45 -1.95 -2.10
CA GLY A 114 -5.54 -0.97 -2.06
C GLY A 114 -6.75 -1.46 -1.28
N ALA A 115 -7.15 -2.71 -1.45
CA ALA A 115 -8.24 -3.33 -0.69
C ALA A 115 -7.95 -3.36 0.82
N VAL A 116 -6.73 -3.74 1.20
CA VAL A 116 -6.30 -3.73 2.61
C VAL A 116 -6.28 -2.31 3.17
N GLY A 117 -5.72 -1.33 2.44
CA GLY A 117 -5.70 0.07 2.85
C GLY A 117 -7.11 0.65 3.04
N TRP A 118 -8.03 0.31 2.13
CA TRP A 118 -9.43 0.70 2.19
C TRP A 118 -10.16 0.10 3.39
N PHE A 119 -9.93 -1.19 3.67
CA PHE A 119 -10.52 -1.87 4.83
C PHE A 119 -10.00 -1.29 6.16
N LEU A 120 -8.68 -1.16 6.30
CA LEU A 120 -8.06 -0.64 7.52
C LEU A 120 -8.42 0.82 7.78
N GLY A 121 -8.31 1.67 6.75
CA GLY A 121 -8.66 3.09 6.89
C GLY A 121 -10.14 3.28 7.19
N GLY A 122 -11.03 2.50 6.55
CA GLY A 122 -12.45 2.52 6.87
C GLY A 122 -12.77 2.07 8.30
N ARG A 123 -11.94 1.23 8.92
CA ARG A 123 -12.07 0.82 10.32
C ARG A 123 -11.57 1.92 11.27
N ALA A 124 -10.46 2.56 10.92
CA ALA A 124 -9.89 3.67 11.68
C ALA A 124 -10.80 4.92 11.68
N ASP A 125 -11.39 5.25 10.53
CA ASP A 125 -12.32 6.37 10.40
C ASP A 125 -13.59 6.16 11.25
N ARG A 126 -14.15 4.95 11.25
CA ARG A 126 -15.31 4.59 12.10
C ARG A 126 -14.99 4.65 13.59
N ALA A 127 -13.83 4.12 14.00
CA ALA A 127 -13.41 4.15 15.39
C ALA A 127 -13.21 5.60 15.89
N SER A 128 -12.69 6.47 15.03
CA SER A 128 -12.52 7.90 15.32
C SER A 128 -13.87 8.62 15.46
N ALA A 129 -14.83 8.35 14.56
CA ALA A 129 -16.17 8.91 14.62
C ALA A 129 -16.92 8.48 15.90
N SER A 130 -16.82 7.21 16.31
CA SER A 130 -17.43 6.70 17.54
C SER A 130 -16.87 7.35 18.81
N LYS A 131 -15.56 7.62 18.86
CA LYS A 131 -14.96 8.34 19.99
C LYS A 131 -15.46 9.79 20.10
N MET A 132 -15.75 10.43 18.98
CA MET A 132 -16.27 11.80 18.97
C MET A 132 -17.73 11.84 19.47
N ALA A 133 -18.57 10.94 18.98
CA ALA A 133 -19.97 10.83 19.43
C ALA A 133 -20.17 10.44 20.90
N LYS A 134 -19.15 9.90 21.58
CA LYS A 134 -19.17 9.62 23.04
C LYS A 134 -18.70 10.80 23.90
N ARG A 135 -18.11 11.83 23.30
CA ARG A 135 -17.62 13.03 23.98
C ARG A 135 -18.64 14.17 24.01
N ASP A 136 -19.68 14.07 23.18
CA ASP A 136 -20.81 14.99 23.08
C ASP A 136 -22.00 14.44 23.89
#